data_AF-A0A7C5GAZ2-F1
#
_entry.id   AF-A0A7C5GAZ2-F1
#
_cell.length_a   1.000
_cell.length_b   1.000
_cell.length_c   1.000
_cell.angle_alpha   90.00
_cell.angle_beta   90.00
_cell.angle_gamma   90.00
#
_symmetry.space_group_name_H-M   'P 1'
#
loop_
_entity.id
_entity.type
_entity.pdbx_description
1 polymer ?
#
loop_
_entity_poly.entity_id
_entity_poly.type
_entity_poly.pdbx_seq_one_letter_code
_entity_poly.pdbx_strand_id
1 'polypeptide(L)' 'MTKDELETYLHSHIPLAAAMQVYVINIENDSLTLGAPLAPNKNHRD' A
#
# COMPACT_ATOMS: atom_id res chain seq x y z
N MET A 1 9.05 1.08 -13.69
CA MET A 1 7.93 1.47 -12.83
C MET A 1 8.49 2.19 -11.63
N THR A 2 8.02 3.41 -11.36
CA THR A 2 8.39 4.20 -10.19
C THR A 2 7.56 3.79 -8.96
N LYS A 3 7.89 4.34 -7.78
CA LYS A 3 7.11 4.12 -6.55
C LYS A 3 5.67 4.61 -6.72
N ASP A 4 5.51 5.83 -7.24
CA ASP A 4 4.20 6.47 -7.43
C ASP A 4 3.35 5.77 -8.49
N GLU A 5 3.98 5.26 -9.56
CA GLU A 5 3.30 4.48 -10.59
C GLU A 5 2.75 3.16 -10.01
N LEU A 6 3.56 2.46 -9.20
CA LEU A 6 3.12 1.23 -8.54
C LEU A 6 2.02 1.51 -7.50
N GLU A 7 2.16 2.55 -6.70
CA GLU A 7 1.14 2.94 -5.72
C GLU A 7 -0.21 3.23 -6.40
N THR A 8 -0.17 4.04 -7.47
CA THR A 8 -1.35 4.37 -8.29
C THR A 8 -1.97 3.09 -8.88
N TYR A 9 -1.14 2.18 -9.38
CA TYR A 9 -1.59 0.90 -9.92
C TYR A 9 -2.29 0.08 -8.83
N LEU A 10 -1.71 -0.05 -7.64
CA LEU A 10 -2.28 -0.80 -6.52
C LEU A 10 -3.63 -0.22 -6.09
N HIS A 11 -3.74 1.10 -5.91
CA HIS A 11 -5.00 1.74 -5.53
C HIS A 11 -6.09 1.59 -6.60
N SER A 12 -5.71 1.67 -7.87
CA SER A 12 -6.65 1.59 -8.99
C SER A 12 -7.17 0.17 -9.24
N HIS A 13 -6.34 -0.84 -8.97
CA HIS A 13 -6.68 -2.24 -9.29
C HIS A 13 -7.06 -3.08 -8.07
N ILE A 14 -6.71 -2.63 -6.86
CA ILE A 14 -7.00 -3.34 -5.60
C ILE A 14 -7.72 -2.36 -4.65
N PRO A 15 -9.07 -2.36 -4.64
CA PRO A 15 -9.85 -1.45 -3.79
C PRO A 15 -9.47 -1.53 -2.31
N LEU A 16 -9.13 -2.72 -1.82
CA LEU A 16 -8.66 -2.91 -0.44
C LEU A 16 -7.32 -2.19 -0.19
N ALA A 17 -6.39 -2.17 -1.14
CA ALA A 17 -5.11 -1.46 -0.97
C ALA A 17 -5.32 0.06 -0.83
N ALA A 18 -6.29 0.63 -1.57
CA ALA A 18 -6.70 2.02 -1.41
C ALA A 18 -7.35 2.26 -0.05
N ALA A 19 -8.28 1.40 0.38
CA ALA A 19 -8.96 1.52 1.68
C ALA A 19 -8.00 1.38 2.87
N MET A 20 -7.01 0.49 2.75
CA MET A 20 -5.93 0.31 3.72
C MET A 20 -4.87 1.42 3.65
N GLN A 21 -4.96 2.34 2.69
CA GLN A 21 -4.00 3.43 2.45
C GLN A 21 -2.56 2.91 2.30
N VAL A 22 -2.38 1.84 1.54
CA VAL A 22 -1.06 1.23 1.27
C VAL A 22 -0.21 2.19 0.43
N TYR A 23 1.06 2.37 0.77
CA TYR A 23 2.00 3.20 0.00
C TYR A 23 3.33 2.48 -0.23
N VAL A 24 4.06 2.88 -1.26
CA VAL A 24 5.32 2.22 -1.67
C VAL A 24 6.52 2.88 -1.00
N ILE A 25 7.19 2.16 -0.11
CA ILE A 25 8.39 2.66 0.60
C ILE A 25 9.64 2.47 -0.25
N ASN A 26 9.86 1.27 -0.80
CA ASN A 26 11.04 0.99 -1.61
C ASN A 26 10.78 -0.06 -2.68
N ILE A 27 11.42 0.10 -3.84
CA ILE A 27 11.43 -0.86 -4.94
C ILE A 27 12.89 -1.20 -5.22
N GLU A 28 13.22 -2.48 -5.12
CA GLU A 28 14.52 -3.04 -5.51
C GLU A 28 14.29 -4.11 -6.57
N ASN A 29 15.36 -4.69 -7.10
CA ASN A 29 15.26 -5.65 -8.20
C ASN A 29 14.40 -6.88 -7.85
N ASP A 30 14.50 -7.38 -6.62
CA ASP A 30 13.82 -8.61 -6.17
C ASP A 30 12.95 -8.38 -4.92
N SER A 31 12.83 -7.14 -4.46
CA SER A 31 12.15 -6.81 -3.21
C SER A 31 11.27 -5.56 -3.34
N LEU A 32 10.16 -5.58 -2.60
CA LEU A 32 9.23 -4.47 -2.50
C LEU A 32 8.90 -4.27 -1.01
N THR A 33 9.08 -3.06 -0.52
CA THR A 33 8.64 -2.68 0.83
C THR A 33 7.43 -1.77 0.73
N LEU A 34 6.35 -2.16 1.42
CA LEU A 34 5.09 -1.41 1.50
C LEU A 34 4.86 -0.92 2.93
N GLY A 35 4.17 0.21 3.05
CA GLY A 35 3.68 0.72 4.33
C GLY A 35 2.17 0.93 4.29
N ALA A 36 1.55 1.03 5.47
CA ALA A 36 0.16 1.43 5.62
C ALA A 36 -0.06 2.02 7.03
N PRO A 37 -0.87 3.08 7.20
CA PRO A 37 -1.14 3.66 8.51
C PRO A 37 -1.97 2.72 9.38
N LEU A 38 -1.77 2.75 10.70
CA LEU A 38 -2.51 1.86 11.61
C LEU A 38 -4.01 2.18 11.69
N ALA A 39 -4.41 3.46 11.60
CA ALA A 39 -5.79 3.88 11.82
C ALA A 39 -6.84 3.13 10.96
N PRO A 40 -6.72 3.02 9.63
CA PRO A 40 -7.66 2.22 8.82
C PRO A 40 -7.44 0.70 8.93
N ASN A 41 -6.29 0.26 9.42
CA ASN A 41 -5.86 -1.14 9.44
C ASN A 41 -5.96 -1.79 10.82
N LYS A 42 -6.38 -1.03 11.85
CA LYS A 42 -6.61 -1.57 13.18
C LYS A 42 -7.88 -2.40 13.14
N ASN A 43 -7.78 -3.66 13.58
CA ASN A 43 -8.96 -4.47 13.84
C ASN A 43 -9.83 -3.77 14.91
N HIS A 44 -11.15 -3.75 14.70
CA HIS A 44 -12.09 -3.40 15.77
C HIS A 44 -11.90 -4.42 16.91
N ARG A 45 -11.26 -3.99 17.99
CA ARG A 45 -11.14 -4.76 19.23
C ARG A 45 -11.70 -3.86 20.31
N ASP A 46 -12.76 -4.34 20.94
CA ASP A 46 -13.32 -3.78 22.18
C ASP A 46 -12.27 -3.85 23.31
#